data_AF-A0A4P0YDG4-F1
#
_entry.id   AF-A0A4P0YDG4-F1
#
_cell.length_a   1.000
_cell.length_b   1.000
_cell.length_c   1.000
_cell.angle_alpha   90.00
_cell.angle_beta   90.00
_cell.angle_gamma   90.00
#
_symmetry.space_group_name_H-M   'P 1'
#
loop_
_entity.id
_entity.type
_entity.pdbx_description
1 polymer ?
#
loop_
_entity_poly.entity_id
_entity_poly.type
_entity_poly.pdbx_seq_one_letter_code
_entity_poly.pdbx_strand_id
1 'polypeptide(L)'
;MLATFSTTNTIQESAIILPQPDSGFGIAISPNASMHPLIEMNAPIHFTLATGATLASTYTAGLLWLSRTPKLGPFSATAKITVTFE
;
A
#
# COMPACT_ATOMS: atom_id res chain seq x y z
N MET A 1 -18.49 6.25 -2.58
CA MET A 1 -17.35 5.60 -3.27
C MET A 1 -16.17 5.45 -2.31
N LEU A 2 -15.55 4.28 -2.31
CA LEU A 2 -14.35 3.98 -1.50
C LEU A 2 -13.35 3.13 -2.30
N ALA A 3 -12.10 3.10 -1.86
CA ALA A 3 -11.11 2.16 -2.33
C ALA A 3 -10.46 1.39 -1.18
N THR A 4 -10.19 0.11 -1.38
CA THR A 4 -9.48 -0.75 -0.43
C THR A 4 -8.27 -1.35 -1.10
N PHE A 5 -7.12 -1.26 -0.43
CA PHE A 5 -5.87 -1.90 -0.86
C PHE A 5 -5.75 -3.25 -0.16
N SER A 6 -5.41 -4.30 -0.89
CA SER A 6 -5.30 -5.66 -0.35
C SER A 6 -4.10 -6.39 -0.93
N THR A 7 -3.60 -7.40 -0.23
CA THR A 7 -2.52 -8.26 -0.71
C THR A 7 -2.68 -9.67 -0.17
N THR A 8 -2.09 -10.66 -0.84
CA THR A 8 -1.93 -12.03 -0.34
C THR A 8 -0.62 -12.22 0.43
N ASN A 9 0.29 -11.25 0.37
CA ASN A 9 1.53 -11.25 1.14
C ASN A 9 1.25 -10.97 2.62
N THR A 10 2.21 -11.33 3.48
CA THR A 10 2.14 -10.99 4.92
C THR A 10 2.20 -9.47 5.10
N ILE A 11 1.40 -8.94 6.03
CA ILE A 11 1.35 -7.51 6.37
C ILE A 11 1.90 -7.31 7.78
N GLN A 12 2.77 -6.33 7.94
CA GLN A 12 3.26 -5.83 9.23
C GLN A 12 2.69 -4.41 9.46
N GLU A 13 2.34 -4.10 10.71
CA GLU A 13 1.85 -2.77 11.12
C GLU A 13 0.71 -2.24 10.23
N SER A 14 -0.16 -3.16 9.78
CA SER A 14 -1.32 -2.90 8.91
C SER A 14 -1.02 -2.33 7.51
N ALA A 15 0.18 -1.84 7.21
CA ALA A 15 0.48 -1.14 5.95
C ALA A 15 1.72 -1.68 5.20
N ILE A 16 2.61 -2.40 5.88
CA ILE A 16 3.90 -2.82 5.33
C ILE A 16 3.77 -4.22 4.75
N ILE A 17 3.84 -4.33 3.42
CA ILE A 17 3.79 -5.59 2.70
C ILE A 17 5.16 -6.25 2.75
N LEU A 18 5.23 -7.45 3.32
CA LEU A 18 6.46 -8.25 3.33
C LEU A 18 6.48 -9.16 2.10
N PRO A 19 7.44 -8.99 1.16
CA PRO A 19 7.55 -9.88 0.00
C PRO A 19 7.87 -11.32 0.41
N GLN A 20 8.56 -11.50 1.54
CA GLN A 20 8.73 -12.77 2.25
C GLN A 20 8.66 -12.51 3.77
N PRO A 21 8.20 -13.45 4.61
CA PRO A 21 8.11 -13.25 6.06
C PRO A 21 9.44 -12.83 6.74
N ASP A 22 10.57 -13.30 6.22
CA ASP A 22 11.94 -13.05 6.73
C ASP A 22 12.73 -12.04 5.88
N SER A 23 12.06 -11.27 5.02
CA SER A 23 12.72 -10.40 4.04
C SER A 23 13.64 -9.33 4.64
N GLY A 24 13.36 -8.84 5.86
CA GLY A 24 14.14 -7.77 6.50
C GLY A 24 13.95 -6.39 5.83
N PHE A 25 13.02 -6.28 4.88
CA PHE A 25 12.53 -5.04 4.29
C PHE A 25 11.05 -5.20 3.93
N GLY A 26 10.34 -4.10 3.81
CA GLY A 26 8.93 -4.07 3.43
C GLY A 26 8.69 -3.17 2.23
N ILE A 27 7.53 -3.35 1.61
CA ILE A 27 6.99 -2.48 0.57
C ILE A 27 5.79 -1.76 1.17
N ALA A 28 5.76 -0.44 1.08
CA ALA A 28 4.62 0.35 1.53
C ALA A 28 4.08 1.22 0.39
N ILE A 29 2.82 1.64 0.50
CA ILE A 29 2.13 2.51 -0.45
C ILE A 29 1.65 3.75 0.30
N SER A 30 1.73 4.92 -0.31
CA SER A 30 1.30 6.20 0.26
C SER A 30 0.60 7.06 -0.80
N PRO A 31 -0.32 7.97 -0.44
CA PRO A 31 -0.92 8.92 -1.38
C PRO A 31 0.05 10.03 -1.83
N ASN A 32 1.28 10.07 -1.32
CA ASN A 32 2.25 11.10 -1.68
C ASN A 32 3.70 10.60 -1.63
N ALA A 33 4.60 11.38 -2.22
CA ALA A 33 6.03 11.05 -2.32
C ALA A 33 6.78 11.10 -0.97
N SER A 34 6.23 11.73 0.07
CA SER A 34 6.85 11.75 1.40
C SER A 34 6.70 10.43 2.15
N MET A 35 5.93 9.48 1.60
CA MET A 35 5.65 8.17 2.22
C MET A 35 5.00 8.30 3.60
N HIS A 36 4.20 9.34 3.82
CA HIS A 36 3.44 9.55 5.05
C HIS A 36 2.11 10.31 4.77
N PRO A 37 0.95 9.82 5.25
CA PRO A 37 0.74 8.54 5.93
C PRO A 37 0.92 7.35 4.96
N LEU A 38 1.10 6.15 5.51
CA LEU A 38 1.04 4.91 4.74
C LEU A 38 -0.42 4.49 4.56
N ILE A 39 -0.73 3.84 3.44
CA ILE A 39 -2.02 3.24 3.18
C ILE A 39 -2.11 1.94 3.98
N GLU A 40 -3.08 1.90 4.89
CA GLU A 40 -3.44 0.67 5.58
C GLU A 40 -4.09 -0.33 4.61
N MET A 41 -3.61 -1.55 4.65
CA MET A 41 -4.15 -2.67 3.89
C MET A 41 -5.44 -3.16 4.55
N ASN A 42 -6.41 -3.53 3.72
CA ASN A 42 -7.74 -4.01 4.09
C ASN A 42 -8.60 -2.97 4.84
N ALA A 43 -8.19 -1.70 4.87
CA ALA A 43 -8.98 -0.58 5.37
C ALA A 43 -9.57 0.24 4.20
N PRO A 44 -10.84 0.69 4.30
CA PRO A 44 -11.45 1.51 3.27
C PRO A 44 -10.95 2.96 3.32
N ILE A 45 -10.61 3.51 2.17
CA ILE A 45 -10.35 4.93 1.96
C ILE A 45 -11.62 5.53 1.34
N HIS A 46 -12.27 6.44 2.05
CA HIS A 46 -13.47 7.11 1.58
C HIS A 46 -13.13 8.33 0.72
N PHE A 47 -13.81 8.46 -0.41
CA PHE A 47 -13.69 9.63 -1.28
C PHE A 47 -15.01 10.38 -1.34
N THR A 48 -14.93 11.71 -1.26
CA THR A 48 -16.05 12.61 -1.56
C THR A 48 -15.87 13.14 -2.96
N LEU A 49 -16.92 13.09 -3.78
CA LEU A 49 -16.91 13.58 -5.15
C LEU A 49 -18.04 14.58 -5.36
N ALA A 50 -17.72 15.77 -5.84
CA ALA A 50 -18.72 16.76 -6.22
C ALA A 50 -19.35 16.40 -7.58
N THR A 51 -20.60 16.81 -7.80
CA THR A 51 -21.30 16.60 -9.07
C THR A 51 -20.50 17.18 -10.23
N GLY A 52 -20.26 16.37 -11.27
CA GLY A 52 -19.49 16.76 -12.45
C GLY A 52 -17.96 16.70 -12.29
N ALA A 53 -17.44 16.37 -11.11
CA ALA A 53 -16.01 16.20 -10.90
C ALA A 53 -15.51 14.80 -11.29
N THR A 54 -14.24 14.70 -11.67
CA THR A 54 -13.53 13.42 -11.84
C THR A 54 -12.61 13.19 -10.64
N LEU A 55 -12.62 11.98 -10.08
CA LEU A 55 -11.61 11.59 -9.08
C LEU A 55 -10.39 10.99 -9.79
N ALA A 56 -9.22 11.58 -9.54
CA ALA A 56 -7.94 11.00 -9.89
C ALA A 56 -7.05 10.96 -8.65
N SER A 57 -6.49 9.78 -8.34
CA SER A 57 -5.60 9.58 -7.20
C SER A 57 -4.25 9.07 -7.68
N THR A 58 -3.17 9.65 -7.15
CA THR A 58 -1.80 9.17 -7.36
C THR A 58 -1.32 8.48 -6.10
N TYR A 59 -0.59 7.38 -6.28
CA TYR A 59 0.00 6.63 -5.19
C TYR A 59 1.50 6.42 -5.47
N THR A 60 2.29 6.44 -4.41
CA THR A 60 3.73 6.14 -4.43
C THR A 60 3.95 4.85 -3.68
N ALA A 61 4.74 3.94 -4.26
CA ALA A 61 5.23 2.75 -3.58
C ALA A 61 6.72 2.92 -3.27
N GLY A 62 7.13 2.47 -2.08
CA GLY A 62 8.51 2.59 -1.61
C GLY A 62 8.97 1.37 -0.81
N LEU A 63 10.29 1.20 -0.72
CA LEU A 63 10.93 0.18 0.10
C LEU A 63 11.29 0.75 1.47
N LEU A 64 11.05 -0.03 2.52
CA LEU A 64 11.37 0.29 3.90
C LEU A 64 12.36 -0.76 4.44
N TRP A 65 13.54 -0.34 4.89
CA TRP A 65 14.45 -1.25 5.59
C TRP A 65 13.94 -1.51 7.01
N LEU A 66 13.65 -2.77 7.33
CA LEU A 66 13.16 -3.19 8.65
C LEU A 66 14.26 -3.84 9.49
N SER A 67 15.35 -4.24 8.85
CA SER A 67 16.54 -4.83 9.44
C SER A 67 17.80 -4.19 8.87
N ARG A 68 18.91 -4.25 9.61
CA ARG A 68 20.25 -3.87 9.12
C ARG A 68 20.85 -4.90 8.16
N THR A 69 20.29 -6.11 8.11
CA THR A 69 20.74 -7.21 7.25
C THR A 69 19.55 -7.75 6.44
N PRO A 70 19.00 -6.94 5.51
CA PRO A 70 17.90 -7.37 4.67
C PRO A 70 18.33 -8.50 3.73
N LYS A 71 17.37 -9.36 3.38
CA LYS A 71 17.59 -10.45 2.42
C LYS A 71 17.86 -9.87 1.03
N LEU A 72 18.94 -10.35 0.41
CA LEU A 72 19.31 -9.96 -0.94
C LEU A 72 18.71 -10.92 -1.97
N GLY A 73 18.49 -10.41 -3.18
CA GLY A 73 18.00 -11.20 -4.31
C GLY A 73 16.66 -10.69 -4.87
N PRO A 74 16.09 -11.41 -5.86
CA PRO A 74 14.83 -11.02 -6.45
C PRO A 74 13.70 -11.15 -5.44
N PHE A 75 12.77 -10.21 -5.49
CA PHE A 75 11.56 -10.20 -4.68
C PHE A 75 10.37 -9.74 -5.51
N SER A 76 9.17 -10.15 -5.09
CA SER A 76 7.92 -9.67 -5.65
C SER A 76 6.85 -9.63 -4.56
N ALA A 77 5.95 -8.66 -4.67
CA ALA A 77 4.73 -8.59 -3.90
C ALA A 77 3.67 -7.94 -4.77
N THR A 78 2.41 -8.24 -4.50
CA THR A 78 1.28 -7.69 -5.26
C THR A 78 0.31 -7.01 -4.31
N ALA A 79 -0.03 -5.76 -4.60
CA ALA A 79 -1.16 -5.08 -3.99
C ALA A 79 -2.28 -4.92 -5.03
N LYS A 80 -3.53 -5.17 -4.62
CA LYS A 80 -4.73 -5.00 -5.43
C LYS A 80 -5.55 -3.86 -4.86
N ILE A 81 -5.98 -2.96 -5.74
CA ILE A 81 -6.90 -1.87 -5.40
C ILE A 81 -8.29 -2.29 -5.87
N THR A 82 -9.24 -2.35 -4.94
CA THR A 82 -10.66 -2.56 -5.23
C THR A 82 -11.38 -1.23 -5.03
N VAL A 83 -12.09 -0.76 -6.06
CA VAL A 83 -12.90 0.46 -5.99
C VAL A 83 -14.37 0.06 -5.94
N THR A 84 -15.09 0.55 -4.94
CA THR A 84 -16.52 0.30 -4.75
C THR A 84 -17.29 1.60 -4.95
N PHE A 85 -18.27 1.56 -5.86
CA PHE A 85 -19.22 2.65 -6.10
C PHE A 85 -20.47 2.42 -5.24
N GLU A 86 -20.82 3.44 -4.46
CA GLU A 86 -21.97 3.49 -3.54
C GLU A 86 -22.71 4.80 -3.76
#